data_AF-A0A497AUT2-F1
#
_entry.id   AF-A0A497AUT2-F1
#
_cell.length_a   1.000
_cell.length_b   1.000
_cell.length_c   1.000
_cell.angle_alpha   90.00
_cell.angle_beta   90.00
_cell.angle_gamma   90.00
#
_symmetry.space_group_name_H-M   'P 1'
#
loop_
_entity.id
_entity.type
_entity.pdbx_description
1 polymer ?
#
loop_
_entity_poly.entity_id
_entity_poly.type
_entity_poly.pdbx_seq_one_letter_code
_entity_poly.pdbx_strand_id
1 'polypeptide(L)'
;MEGIRMVVDMEKLAERSSGVFGKSGTGKTFLTRLLLSGLLREDVATCLVFDMHNEYGWEAEGERGKRVKGLRQLFGEQVAIFTLDPESAQRRQIKYDSAVQIPFSALEPDDLVTLQNLLGISEAGINAAYTLHSVWKREWLERFLRFDKDDISFLVEEYNQHPGTLSALYRKLYFLTRFPFLRPEVKEDSARQILEHLLSRKSVVLEFGRYGRSLEAYILVANYLTRRIHEEYVRRKEAAEGGLGEEPPQLIIVIEEAHKFLDPTVARQTIFGVIAREMRKYNVTLLVVDQRPSGIDDEVMSQIATRITCLLDNEADVRAVLSGVSGAGALRDVLARLDTRQQALVFGHAVPMPMVVKVREYGTPEFYASLNAERKAPTEDTRALLWGTEEDDYL
;
A
#
# COMPACT_ATOMS: atom_id res chain seq x y z
N MET A 1 22.70 0.55 26.14
CA MET A 1 23.50 0.18 24.96
C MET A 1 23.40 1.29 23.94
N GLU A 2 24.20 2.35 24.09
CA GLU A 2 24.33 3.37 23.03
C GLU A 2 25.41 2.91 22.05
N GLY A 3 25.11 2.94 20.74
CA GLY A 3 26.11 2.68 19.68
C GLY A 3 25.94 1.39 18.86
N ILE A 4 25.08 0.44 19.27
CA ILE A 4 24.78 -0.74 18.45
C ILE A 4 23.76 -0.36 17.38
N ARG A 5 24.15 -0.48 16.11
CA ARG A 5 23.24 -0.30 14.97
C ARG A 5 22.47 -1.58 14.75
N MET A 6 21.15 -1.49 14.81
CA MET A 6 20.29 -2.57 14.37
C MET A 6 20.12 -2.50 12.86
N VAL A 7 20.25 -3.65 12.20
CA VAL A 7 20.01 -3.82 10.77
C VAL A 7 18.70 -4.59 10.61
N VAL A 8 17.73 -3.96 9.93
CA VAL A 8 16.54 -4.67 9.42
C VAL A 8 16.96 -5.36 8.13
N ASP A 9 16.68 -6.65 8.02
CA ASP A 9 16.94 -7.42 6.81
C ASP A 9 15.93 -7.01 5.72
N MET A 10 16.38 -6.26 4.71
CA MET A 10 15.51 -5.71 3.67
C MET A 10 14.99 -6.79 2.72
N GLU A 11 15.74 -7.86 2.50
CA GLU A 11 15.29 -9.01 1.69
C GLU A 11 14.11 -9.70 2.40
N LYS A 12 14.28 -10.03 3.69
CA LYS A 12 13.19 -10.59 4.50
C LYS A 12 12.01 -9.64 4.67
N LEU A 13 12.26 -8.33 4.77
CA LEU A 13 11.19 -7.33 4.83
C LEU A 13 10.36 -7.34 3.54
N ALA A 14 10.99 -7.59 2.39
CA ALA A 14 10.30 -7.62 1.10
C ALA A 14 9.54 -8.93 0.85
N GLU A 15 10.04 -10.06 1.35
CA GLU A 15 9.45 -11.40 1.17
C GLU A 15 8.02 -11.55 1.69
N ARG A 16 7.64 -10.80 2.73
CA ARG A 16 6.35 -10.90 3.39
C ARG A 16 5.78 -9.53 3.73
N SER A 17 4.45 -9.44 3.77
CA SER A 17 3.78 -8.20 4.17
C SER A 17 4.26 -7.72 5.54
N SER A 18 4.51 -6.42 5.65
CA SER A 18 5.01 -5.75 6.84
C SER A 18 4.14 -4.55 7.21
N GLY A 19 4.26 -4.08 8.45
CA GLY A 19 3.41 -3.02 8.97
C GLY A 19 4.15 -2.02 9.84
N VAL A 20 3.82 -0.73 9.67
CA VAL A 20 4.26 0.38 10.51
C VAL A 20 3.06 0.94 11.26
N PHE A 21 3.09 0.84 12.59
CA PHE A 21 1.98 1.21 13.46
C PHE A 21 2.36 2.27 14.48
N GLY A 22 1.38 3.07 14.93
CA GLY A 22 1.58 4.08 15.97
C GLY A 22 0.54 5.19 15.89
N LYS A 23 0.36 5.96 16.97
CA LYS A 23 -0.57 7.11 16.94
C LYS A 23 -0.05 8.26 16.07
N SER A 24 -0.85 9.31 15.88
CA SER A 24 -0.39 10.51 15.16
C SER A 24 0.77 11.19 15.89
N GLY A 25 1.76 11.67 15.14
CA GLY A 25 2.90 12.40 15.68
C GLY A 25 4.01 11.56 16.35
N THR A 26 3.95 10.23 16.28
CA THR A 26 5.00 9.33 16.83
C THR A 26 6.15 9.03 15.87
N GLY A 27 6.03 9.46 14.61
CA GLY A 27 7.07 9.28 13.60
C GLY A 27 6.84 8.16 12.59
N LYS A 28 5.61 7.63 12.46
CA LYS A 28 5.24 6.62 11.45
C LYS A 28 5.75 6.98 10.05
N THR A 29 5.39 8.16 9.53
CA THR A 29 5.81 8.61 8.20
C THR A 29 7.33 8.63 8.05
N PHE A 30 8.07 9.11 9.07
CA PHE A 30 9.53 9.09 9.05
C PHE A 30 10.11 7.69 9.00
N LEU A 31 9.55 6.79 9.81
CA LEU A 31 9.96 5.39 9.83
C LEU A 31 9.67 4.71 8.48
N THR A 32 8.49 4.94 7.90
CA THR A 32 8.14 4.45 6.56
C THR A 32 9.13 4.97 5.51
N ARG A 33 9.49 6.26 5.54
CA ARG A 33 10.51 6.83 4.64
C ARG A 33 11.87 6.15 4.80
N LEU A 34 12.29 5.81 6.03
CA LEU A 34 13.54 5.11 6.28
C LEU A 34 13.52 3.69 5.70
N LEU A 35 12.42 2.95 5.87
CA LEU A 35 12.25 1.62 5.30
C LEU A 35 12.26 1.65 3.78
N LEU A 36 11.49 2.56 3.18
CA LEU A 36 11.46 2.78 1.72
C LEU A 36 12.85 3.14 1.18
N SER A 37 13.59 4.00 1.89
CA SER A 37 14.97 4.35 1.51
C SER A 37 15.90 3.14 1.61
N GLY A 38 15.70 2.25 2.57
CA GLY A 38 16.46 0.99 2.70
C GLY A 38 16.17 0.03 1.55
N LEU A 39 14.89 -0.20 1.25
CA LEU A 39 14.43 -1.06 0.16
C LEU A 39 14.97 -0.63 -1.20
N LEU A 40 14.87 0.67 -1.51
CA LEU A 40 15.40 1.27 -2.75
C LEU A 40 16.92 1.18 -2.82
N ARG A 41 17.61 1.47 -1.71
CA ARG A 41 19.08 1.44 -1.67
C ARG A 41 19.65 0.04 -1.89
N GLU A 42 19.03 -0.98 -1.28
CA GLU A 42 19.47 -2.38 -1.42
C GLU A 42 19.00 -3.02 -2.73
N ASP A 43 18.14 -2.34 -3.50
CA ASP A 43 17.54 -2.80 -4.76
C ASP A 43 16.85 -4.17 -4.63
N VAL A 44 16.22 -4.41 -3.47
CA VAL A 44 15.56 -5.69 -3.15
C VAL A 44 14.11 -5.75 -3.63
N ALA A 45 13.47 -4.60 -3.78
CA ALA A 45 12.08 -4.50 -4.19
C ALA A 45 11.77 -3.14 -4.82
N THR A 46 10.86 -3.17 -5.78
CA THR A 46 10.22 -1.98 -6.32
C THR A 46 9.01 -1.61 -5.47
N CYS A 47 8.78 -0.33 -5.22
CA CYS A 47 7.70 0.14 -4.35
C CYS A 47 6.64 0.89 -5.17
N LEU A 48 5.36 0.58 -4.95
CA LEU A 48 4.23 1.42 -5.34
C LEU A 48 3.65 2.08 -4.09
N VAL A 49 3.84 3.39 -3.95
CA VAL A 49 3.43 4.15 -2.76
C VAL A 49 2.17 4.94 -3.05
N PHE A 50 1.08 4.61 -2.38
CA PHE A 50 -0.14 5.41 -2.39
C PHE A 50 -0.03 6.55 -1.36
N ASP A 51 0.44 7.71 -1.82
CA ASP A 51 0.83 8.83 -0.97
C ASP A 51 -0.36 9.78 -0.72
N MET A 52 -1.20 9.42 0.25
CA MET A 52 -2.44 10.15 0.57
C MET A 52 -2.15 11.58 1.04
N HIS A 53 -1.04 11.79 1.77
CA HIS A 53 -0.68 13.08 2.35
C HIS A 53 0.41 13.85 1.57
N ASN A 54 0.93 13.29 0.48
CA ASN A 54 2.04 13.83 -0.33
C ASN A 54 3.32 14.01 0.52
N GLU A 55 3.62 12.98 1.31
CA GLU A 55 4.69 12.92 2.29
C GLU A 55 5.93 12.14 1.81
N TYR A 56 5.91 11.46 0.67
CA TYR A 56 7.01 10.59 0.21
C TYR A 56 7.67 11.03 -1.10
N GLY A 57 6.92 11.68 -1.99
CA GLY A 57 7.35 11.96 -3.37
C GLY A 57 8.57 12.88 -3.50
N TRP A 58 8.34 14.19 -3.51
CA TRP A 58 9.37 15.20 -3.84
C TRP A 58 10.01 15.86 -2.60
N GLU A 59 9.21 16.53 -1.78
CA GLU A 59 9.64 17.22 -0.56
C GLU A 59 8.66 16.90 0.56
N ALA A 60 9.19 16.77 1.76
CA ALA A 60 8.45 16.36 2.94
C ALA A 60 8.68 17.31 4.12
N GLU A 61 7.72 17.36 5.05
CA GLU A 61 7.91 18.05 6.32
C GLU A 61 8.72 17.17 7.30
N GLY A 62 9.76 17.77 7.90
CA GLY A 62 10.63 17.19 8.93
C GLY A 62 10.15 17.44 10.36
N GLU A 63 10.75 16.78 11.36
CA GLU A 63 10.35 16.84 12.79
C GLU A 63 10.32 18.27 13.41
N ARG A 64 10.92 19.26 12.73
CA ARG A 64 10.99 20.67 13.18
C ARG A 64 10.47 21.67 12.13
N GLY A 65 9.60 21.25 11.22
CA GLY A 65 9.11 22.07 10.11
C GLY A 65 10.16 22.37 9.04
N LYS A 66 11.34 21.73 9.10
CA LYS A 66 12.35 21.79 8.04
C LYS A 66 11.91 20.89 6.89
N ARG A 67 12.04 21.38 5.65
CA ARG A 67 11.83 20.53 4.48
C ARG A 67 12.95 19.50 4.38
N VAL A 68 12.58 18.24 4.23
CA VAL A 68 13.49 17.10 4.02
C VAL A 68 13.27 16.55 2.62
N LYS A 69 14.31 15.89 2.08
CA LYS A 69 14.26 15.32 0.73
C LYS A 69 13.28 14.16 0.68
N GLY A 70 12.41 14.13 -0.33
CA GLY A 70 11.58 12.97 -0.65
C GLY A 70 12.36 11.90 -1.42
N LEU A 71 11.69 10.79 -1.75
CA LEU A 71 12.31 9.64 -2.42
C LEU A 71 12.85 10.00 -3.81
N ARG A 72 12.13 10.80 -4.61
CA ARG A 72 12.61 11.24 -5.93
C ARG A 72 13.88 12.09 -5.83
N GLN A 73 14.00 12.91 -4.80
CA GLN A 73 15.21 13.73 -4.57
C GLN A 73 16.41 12.92 -4.08
N LEU A 74 16.16 11.75 -3.46
CA LEU A 74 17.22 10.87 -2.95
C LEU A 74 17.70 9.86 -3.99
N PHE A 75 16.77 9.28 -4.76
CA PHE A 75 17.05 8.15 -5.66
C PHE A 75 16.92 8.49 -7.15
N GLY A 76 16.56 9.74 -7.48
CA GLY A 76 16.52 10.22 -8.86
C GLY A 76 15.64 9.35 -9.76
N GLU A 77 16.21 8.85 -10.86
CA GLU A 77 15.50 8.07 -11.89
C GLU A 77 14.98 6.70 -11.46
N GLN A 78 15.35 6.22 -10.27
CA GLN A 78 14.78 4.99 -9.70
C GLN A 78 13.36 5.18 -9.16
N VAL A 79 12.91 6.43 -8.97
CA VAL A 79 11.58 6.77 -8.45
C VAL A 79 10.87 7.64 -9.47
N ALA A 80 9.63 7.34 -9.82
CA ALA A 80 8.76 8.18 -10.64
C ALA A 80 7.60 8.70 -9.79
N ILE A 81 7.19 9.95 -10.02
CA ILE A 81 6.05 10.59 -9.35
C ILE A 81 4.88 10.70 -10.33
N PHE A 82 3.77 10.09 -9.97
CA PHE A 82 2.49 10.25 -10.65
C PHE A 82 1.58 11.10 -9.79
N THR A 83 0.81 12.02 -10.37
CA THR A 83 -0.10 12.87 -9.58
C THR A 83 -1.52 12.84 -10.11
N LEU A 84 -2.49 12.77 -9.18
CA LEU A 84 -3.91 12.94 -9.49
C LEU A 84 -4.32 14.42 -9.57
N ASP A 85 -3.48 15.33 -9.10
CA ASP A 85 -3.77 16.76 -9.00
C ASP A 85 -2.60 17.61 -9.54
N PRO A 86 -2.44 17.68 -10.89
CA PRO A 86 -1.42 18.50 -11.53
C PRO A 86 -1.45 19.97 -11.10
N GLU A 87 -2.64 20.52 -10.82
CA GLU A 87 -2.82 21.91 -10.37
C GLU A 87 -2.18 22.13 -8.98
N SER A 88 -2.35 21.18 -8.05
CA SER A 88 -1.67 21.22 -6.75
C SER A 88 -0.16 21.03 -6.88
N ALA A 89 0.30 20.10 -7.72
CA ALA A 89 1.72 19.90 -7.97
C ALA A 89 2.39 21.17 -8.53
N GLN A 90 1.74 21.83 -9.51
CA GLN A 90 2.22 23.08 -10.10
C GLN A 90 2.26 24.22 -9.08
N ARG A 91 1.21 24.39 -8.25
CA ARG A 91 1.19 25.39 -7.18
C ARG A 91 2.29 25.19 -6.13
N ARG A 92 2.63 23.93 -5.84
CA ARG A 92 3.74 23.57 -4.93
C ARG A 92 5.11 23.55 -5.62
N GLN A 93 5.18 23.83 -6.93
CA GLN A 93 6.39 23.75 -7.76
C GLN A 93 7.09 22.37 -7.70
N ILE A 94 6.29 21.31 -7.57
CA ILE A 94 6.76 19.93 -7.52
C ILE A 94 6.85 19.36 -8.92
N LYS A 95 7.97 18.72 -9.24
CA LYS A 95 8.14 17.99 -10.49
C LYS A 95 7.46 16.62 -10.38
N TYR A 96 6.74 16.25 -11.43
CA TYR A 96 6.11 14.94 -11.57
C TYR A 96 6.33 14.43 -12.99
N ASP A 97 6.31 13.11 -13.14
CA ASP A 97 6.61 12.41 -14.39
C ASP A 97 5.35 12.24 -15.26
N SER A 98 4.18 11.99 -14.64
CA SER A 98 2.90 11.90 -15.37
C SER A 98 1.69 12.29 -14.51
N ALA A 99 0.63 12.77 -15.18
CA ALA A 99 -0.65 13.05 -14.56
C ALA A 99 -1.58 11.84 -14.73
N VAL A 100 -2.20 11.38 -13.65
CA VAL A 100 -3.05 10.19 -13.69
C VAL A 100 -4.33 10.45 -14.46
N GLN A 101 -4.61 9.55 -15.40
CA GLN A 101 -5.81 9.50 -16.21
C GLN A 101 -6.34 8.06 -16.21
N ILE A 102 -7.61 7.91 -15.85
CA ILE A 102 -8.30 6.63 -15.75
C ILE A 102 -9.56 6.73 -16.61
N PRO A 103 -9.74 5.87 -17.62
CA PRO A 103 -10.96 5.89 -18.41
C PRO A 103 -12.12 5.29 -17.61
N PHE A 104 -13.34 5.84 -17.72
CA PHE A 104 -14.53 5.25 -17.09
C PHE A 104 -14.72 3.78 -17.49
N SER A 105 -14.31 3.44 -18.71
CA SER A 105 -14.38 2.09 -19.25
C SER A 105 -13.47 1.06 -18.57
N ALA A 106 -12.55 1.52 -17.73
CA ALA A 106 -11.63 0.66 -16.99
C ALA A 106 -12.09 0.38 -15.55
N LEU A 107 -13.13 1.06 -15.06
CA LEU A 107 -13.71 0.78 -13.74
C LEU A 107 -14.64 -0.44 -13.82
N GLU A 108 -14.49 -1.35 -12.86
CA GLU A 108 -15.27 -2.58 -12.75
C GLU A 108 -16.14 -2.58 -11.48
N PRO A 109 -17.21 -3.40 -11.40
CA PRO A 109 -18.04 -3.49 -10.20
C PRO A 109 -17.25 -3.81 -8.92
N ASP A 110 -16.16 -4.58 -9.04
CA ASP A 110 -15.23 -4.88 -7.95
C ASP A 110 -14.58 -3.62 -7.35
N ASP A 111 -14.40 -2.55 -8.12
CA ASP A 111 -13.91 -1.26 -7.61
C ASP A 111 -14.95 -0.57 -6.71
N LEU A 112 -16.22 -0.93 -6.85
CA LEU A 112 -17.30 -0.45 -5.99
C LEU A 112 -17.46 -1.28 -4.71
N VAL A 113 -17.08 -2.57 -4.74
CA VAL A 113 -17.13 -3.45 -3.55
C VAL A 113 -16.27 -2.87 -2.43
N THR A 114 -15.05 -2.43 -2.73
CA THR A 114 -14.16 -1.78 -1.76
C THR A 114 -14.73 -0.46 -1.22
N LEU A 115 -15.60 0.21 -1.99
CA LEU A 115 -16.26 1.45 -1.59
C LEU A 115 -17.64 1.24 -0.94
N GLN A 116 -18.11 -0.01 -0.85
CA GLN A 116 -19.49 -0.32 -0.48
C GLN A 116 -19.88 0.30 0.87
N ASN A 117 -19.07 0.08 1.90
CA ASN A 117 -19.31 0.61 3.24
C ASN A 117 -19.20 2.13 3.30
N LEU A 118 -18.18 2.69 2.63
CA LEU A 118 -17.92 4.12 2.62
C LEU A 118 -19.07 4.89 1.96
N LEU A 119 -19.56 4.40 0.83
CA LEU A 119 -20.64 5.01 0.07
C LEU A 119 -22.01 4.59 0.60
N GLY A 120 -22.11 3.54 1.42
CA GLY A 120 -23.37 2.95 1.85
C GLY A 120 -24.16 2.38 0.66
N ILE A 121 -23.47 1.63 -0.22
CA ILE A 121 -24.10 0.91 -1.33
C ILE A 121 -24.65 -0.41 -0.79
N SER A 122 -25.93 -0.69 -1.03
CA SER A 122 -26.52 -1.96 -0.62
C SER A 122 -25.98 -3.13 -1.45
N GLU A 123 -26.05 -4.36 -0.95
CA GLU A 123 -25.72 -5.55 -1.72
C GLU A 123 -26.52 -5.62 -3.04
N ALA A 124 -27.80 -5.24 -3.00
CA ALA A 124 -28.64 -5.12 -4.19
C ALA A 124 -28.08 -4.08 -5.19
N GLY A 125 -27.48 -2.99 -4.71
CA GLY A 125 -26.81 -1.99 -5.55
C GLY A 125 -25.54 -2.54 -6.22
N ILE A 126 -24.74 -3.32 -5.49
CA ILE A 126 -23.57 -4.01 -6.04
C ILE A 126 -24.00 -5.03 -7.11
N ASN A 127 -25.03 -5.84 -6.84
CA ASN A 127 -25.59 -6.78 -7.80
C ASN A 127 -26.14 -6.08 -9.06
N ALA A 128 -26.76 -4.92 -8.90
CA ALA A 128 -27.18 -4.11 -10.03
C ALA A 128 -25.96 -3.64 -10.86
N ALA A 129 -24.87 -3.19 -10.23
CA ALA A 129 -23.64 -2.84 -10.94
C ALA A 129 -23.06 -4.01 -11.73
N TYR A 130 -23.02 -5.22 -11.15
CA TYR A 130 -22.62 -6.43 -11.88
C TYR A 130 -23.54 -6.75 -13.05
N THR A 131 -24.85 -6.59 -12.89
CA THR A 131 -25.83 -6.78 -13.97
C THR A 131 -25.56 -5.80 -15.11
N LEU A 132 -25.42 -4.50 -14.81
CA LEU A 132 -25.12 -3.48 -15.83
C LEU A 132 -23.80 -3.76 -16.53
N HIS A 133 -22.75 -4.14 -15.78
CA HIS A 133 -21.47 -4.55 -16.34
C HIS A 133 -21.57 -5.79 -17.23
N SER A 134 -22.39 -6.78 -16.85
CA SER A 134 -22.58 -7.99 -17.66
C SER A 134 -23.17 -7.70 -19.04
N VAL A 135 -24.05 -6.68 -19.12
CA VAL A 135 -24.79 -6.30 -20.33
C VAL A 135 -23.99 -5.32 -21.18
N TRP A 136 -23.52 -4.23 -20.58
CA TRP A 136 -22.84 -3.14 -21.29
C TRP A 136 -21.31 -3.26 -21.30
N LYS A 137 -20.76 -4.29 -20.66
CA LYS A 137 -19.32 -4.57 -20.59
C LYS A 137 -18.57 -3.31 -20.14
N ARG A 138 -17.52 -2.93 -20.86
CA ARG A 138 -16.68 -1.78 -20.53
C ARG A 138 -17.43 -0.45 -20.54
N GLU A 139 -18.55 -0.33 -21.26
CA GLU A 139 -19.29 0.94 -21.34
C GLU A 139 -20.30 1.11 -20.20
N TRP A 140 -20.38 0.17 -19.26
CA TRP A 140 -21.47 0.12 -18.29
C TRP A 140 -21.61 1.37 -17.44
N LEU A 141 -20.50 1.87 -16.91
CA LEU A 141 -20.50 2.99 -15.98
C LEU A 141 -20.77 4.30 -16.71
N GLU A 142 -20.14 4.47 -17.87
CA GLU A 142 -20.34 5.66 -18.68
C GLU A 142 -21.78 5.75 -19.19
N ARG A 143 -22.34 4.66 -19.70
CA ARG A 143 -23.76 4.61 -20.11
C ARG A 143 -24.68 4.88 -18.92
N PHE A 144 -24.41 4.25 -17.77
CA PHE A 144 -25.23 4.43 -16.57
C PHE A 144 -25.20 5.87 -16.03
N LEU A 145 -24.06 6.55 -16.10
CA LEU A 145 -23.92 7.95 -15.65
C LEU A 145 -24.45 8.98 -16.64
N ARG A 146 -24.71 8.59 -17.90
CA ARG A 146 -25.34 9.45 -18.91
C ARG A 146 -26.86 9.49 -18.81
N PHE A 147 -27.47 8.52 -18.13
CA PHE A 147 -28.91 8.41 -18.02
C PHE A 147 -29.55 9.49 -17.16
N ASP A 148 -30.68 9.99 -17.64
CA ASP A 148 -31.56 10.83 -16.85
C ASP A 148 -32.54 9.98 -16.01
N LYS A 149 -33.52 10.64 -15.38
CA LYS A 149 -34.50 9.93 -14.54
C LYS A 149 -35.45 9.05 -15.35
N ASP A 150 -35.70 9.39 -16.60
CA ASP A 150 -36.65 8.68 -17.46
C ASP A 150 -36.00 7.42 -18.02
N ASP A 151 -34.70 7.47 -18.34
CA ASP A 151 -33.88 6.33 -18.75
C ASP A 151 -33.78 5.23 -17.65
N ILE A 152 -33.71 5.62 -16.37
CA ILE A 152 -33.68 4.67 -15.25
C ILE A 152 -34.94 3.80 -15.21
N SER A 153 -36.10 4.35 -15.62
CA SER A 153 -37.36 3.61 -15.64
C SER A 153 -37.36 2.51 -16.71
N PHE A 154 -36.71 2.74 -17.84
CA PHE A 154 -36.53 1.72 -18.88
C PHE A 154 -35.67 0.54 -18.40
N LEU A 155 -34.60 0.81 -17.65
CA LEU A 155 -33.72 -0.26 -17.11
C LEU A 155 -34.43 -1.19 -16.11
N VAL A 156 -35.42 -0.67 -15.39
CA VAL A 156 -36.23 -1.44 -14.45
C VAL A 156 -37.01 -2.53 -15.19
N GLU A 157 -37.62 -2.16 -16.32
CA GLU A 157 -38.46 -3.06 -17.11
C GLU A 157 -37.62 -4.09 -17.86
N GLU A 158 -36.48 -3.69 -18.42
CA GLU A 158 -35.64 -4.58 -19.24
C GLU A 158 -34.80 -5.57 -18.42
N TYR A 159 -34.28 -5.15 -17.25
CA TYR A 159 -33.33 -5.96 -16.47
C TYR A 159 -33.87 -6.49 -15.14
N ASN A 160 -35.18 -6.37 -14.91
CA ASN A 160 -35.87 -6.82 -13.68
C ASN A 160 -35.21 -6.28 -12.38
N GLN A 161 -34.79 -5.02 -12.40
CA GLN A 161 -34.16 -4.34 -11.26
C GLN A 161 -35.16 -3.42 -10.56
N HIS A 162 -35.09 -3.31 -9.23
CA HIS A 162 -35.98 -2.39 -8.51
C HIS A 162 -35.59 -0.91 -8.79
N PRO A 163 -36.56 -0.02 -9.13
CA PRO A 163 -36.28 1.39 -9.45
C PRO A 163 -35.51 2.14 -8.35
N GLY A 164 -35.84 1.83 -7.09
CA GLY A 164 -35.20 2.41 -5.92
C GLY A 164 -33.71 2.07 -5.83
N THR A 165 -33.32 0.84 -6.24
CA THR A 165 -31.94 0.36 -6.21
C THR A 165 -31.08 1.10 -7.24
N LEU A 166 -31.52 1.18 -8.50
CA LEU A 166 -30.79 1.88 -9.55
C LEU A 166 -30.68 3.38 -9.27
N SER A 167 -31.77 4.00 -8.81
CA SER A 167 -31.75 5.42 -8.43
C SER A 167 -30.80 5.70 -7.27
N ALA A 168 -30.73 4.80 -6.28
CA ALA A 168 -29.79 4.91 -5.17
C ALA A 168 -28.34 4.74 -5.67
N LEU A 169 -28.07 3.70 -6.46
CA LEU A 169 -26.75 3.45 -7.05
C LEU A 169 -26.28 4.65 -7.88
N TYR A 170 -27.12 5.21 -8.75
CA TYR A 170 -26.79 6.38 -9.55
C TYR A 170 -26.34 7.56 -8.68
N ARG A 171 -27.10 7.93 -7.63
CA ARG A 171 -26.72 9.01 -6.71
C ARG A 171 -25.39 8.72 -6.01
N LYS A 172 -25.11 7.46 -5.68
CA LYS A 172 -23.86 7.04 -5.03
C LYS A 172 -22.67 7.01 -5.98
N LEU A 173 -22.87 6.83 -7.29
CA LEU A 173 -21.79 6.84 -8.30
C LEU A 173 -21.60 8.19 -8.97
N TYR A 174 -22.58 9.09 -8.88
CA TYR A 174 -22.52 10.41 -9.53
C TYR A 174 -21.28 11.22 -9.11
N PHE A 175 -20.75 11.03 -7.90
CA PHE A 175 -19.53 11.71 -7.46
C PHE A 175 -18.32 11.42 -8.35
N LEU A 176 -18.28 10.29 -9.06
CA LEU A 176 -17.17 9.95 -9.96
C LEU A 176 -17.01 10.99 -11.08
N THR A 177 -18.12 11.60 -11.51
CA THR A 177 -18.12 12.66 -12.54
C THR A 177 -17.38 13.93 -12.11
N ARG A 178 -17.16 14.13 -10.80
CA ARG A 178 -16.46 15.31 -10.26
C ARG A 178 -14.95 15.19 -10.31
N PHE A 179 -14.41 14.01 -10.63
CA PHE A 179 -12.97 13.75 -10.61
C PHE A 179 -12.36 13.96 -12.00
N PRO A 180 -11.50 14.98 -12.21
CA PRO A 180 -10.88 15.29 -13.51
C PRO A 180 -9.91 14.21 -14.02
N PHE A 181 -9.45 13.32 -13.14
CA PHE A 181 -8.63 12.16 -13.48
C PHE A 181 -9.46 11.01 -14.05
N LEU A 182 -10.79 10.99 -13.87
CA LEU A 182 -11.70 10.06 -14.54
C LEU A 182 -12.22 10.70 -15.83
N ARG A 183 -12.01 10.04 -16.97
CA ARG A 183 -12.38 10.59 -18.28
C ARG A 183 -13.08 9.55 -19.15
N PRO A 184 -13.94 9.96 -20.10
CA PRO A 184 -14.50 9.02 -21.08
C PRO A 184 -13.40 8.34 -21.90
N GLU A 185 -12.46 9.13 -22.40
CA GLU A 185 -11.33 8.67 -23.19
C GLU A 185 -10.01 9.21 -22.62
N VAL A 186 -8.98 8.37 -22.65
CA VAL A 186 -7.62 8.73 -22.25
C VAL A 186 -6.67 8.40 -23.39
N LYS A 187 -5.68 9.27 -23.62
CA LYS A 187 -4.64 9.03 -24.63
C LYS A 187 -3.66 7.96 -24.17
N GLU A 188 -3.37 7.95 -22.88
CA GLU A 188 -2.43 7.06 -22.23
C GLU A 188 -3.07 6.54 -20.94
N ASP A 189 -3.12 5.22 -20.78
CA ASP A 189 -3.62 4.59 -19.56
C ASP A 189 -2.53 4.62 -18.48
N SER A 190 -2.78 5.40 -17.42
CA SER A 190 -1.81 5.53 -16.32
C SER A 190 -1.56 4.21 -15.59
N ALA A 191 -2.51 3.27 -15.55
CA ALA A 191 -2.29 1.96 -14.93
C ALA A 191 -1.18 1.19 -15.68
N ARG A 192 -1.24 1.23 -17.01
CA ARG A 192 -0.22 0.61 -17.85
C ARG A 192 1.14 1.28 -17.69
N GLN A 193 1.19 2.62 -17.68
CA GLN A 193 2.44 3.35 -17.48
C GLN A 193 3.08 3.03 -16.14
N ILE A 194 2.30 3.02 -15.05
CA ILE A 194 2.77 2.67 -13.71
C ILE A 194 3.33 1.25 -13.72
N LEU A 195 2.59 0.29 -14.28
CA LEU A 195 3.02 -1.09 -14.38
C LEU A 195 4.35 -1.23 -15.17
N GLU A 196 4.51 -0.52 -16.28
CA GLU A 196 5.76 -0.51 -17.06
C GLU A 196 6.94 0.02 -16.24
N HIS A 197 6.74 1.07 -15.43
CA HIS A 197 7.77 1.55 -14.50
C HIS A 197 8.13 0.48 -13.46
N LEU A 198 7.13 -0.13 -12.82
CA LEU A 198 7.34 -1.14 -11.79
C LEU A 198 8.12 -2.35 -12.32
N LEU A 199 7.74 -2.85 -13.49
CA LEU A 199 8.42 -3.97 -14.15
C LEU A 199 9.85 -3.61 -14.58
N SER A 200 10.14 -2.34 -14.85
CA SER A 200 11.48 -1.84 -15.15
C SER A 200 12.34 -1.53 -13.90
N ARG A 201 11.93 -2.03 -12.73
CA ARG A 201 12.55 -1.75 -11.41
C ARG A 201 12.56 -0.26 -11.03
N LYS A 202 11.58 0.51 -11.50
CA LYS A 202 11.37 1.90 -11.07
C LYS A 202 10.19 1.97 -10.12
N SER A 203 10.46 2.45 -8.91
CA SER A 203 9.42 2.65 -7.90
C SER A 203 8.53 3.83 -8.28
N VAL A 204 7.26 3.75 -7.91
CA VAL A 204 6.26 4.77 -8.24
C VAL A 204 5.68 5.33 -6.95
N VAL A 205 5.68 6.66 -6.83
CA VAL A 205 4.94 7.38 -5.79
C VAL A 205 3.73 8.04 -6.44
N LEU A 206 2.53 7.67 -5.98
CA LEU A 206 1.27 8.23 -6.44
C LEU A 206 0.76 9.29 -5.47
N GLU A 207 0.90 10.56 -5.86
CA GLU A 207 0.47 11.72 -5.08
C GLU A 207 -1.01 12.05 -5.33
N PHE A 208 -1.81 12.07 -4.26
CA PHE A 208 -3.23 12.39 -4.33
C PHE A 208 -3.54 13.89 -4.32
N GLY A 209 -2.59 14.76 -3.94
CA GLY A 209 -2.80 16.20 -3.88
C GLY A 209 -4.05 16.58 -3.06
N ARG A 210 -4.98 17.36 -3.62
CA ARG A 210 -6.24 17.71 -2.93
C ARG A 210 -7.16 16.51 -2.68
N TYR A 211 -7.03 15.45 -3.49
CA TYR A 211 -7.85 14.24 -3.39
C TYR A 211 -7.47 13.37 -2.19
N GLY A 212 -6.34 13.64 -1.52
CA GLY A 212 -6.02 13.02 -0.23
C GLY A 212 -7.04 13.31 0.87
N ARG A 213 -7.92 14.31 0.68
CA ARG A 213 -9.05 14.60 1.57
C ARG A 213 -10.34 13.87 1.18
N SER A 214 -10.38 13.26 -0.01
CA SER A 214 -11.51 12.45 -0.50
C SER A 214 -11.14 10.99 -0.35
N LEU A 215 -11.63 10.38 0.72
CA LEU A 215 -11.38 8.97 0.98
C LEU A 215 -11.90 8.09 -0.17
N GLU A 216 -12.97 8.51 -0.84
CA GLU A 216 -13.53 7.81 -1.99
C GLU A 216 -12.55 7.80 -3.17
N ALA A 217 -11.88 8.93 -3.46
CA ALA A 217 -10.88 9.00 -4.51
C ALA A 217 -9.66 8.14 -4.18
N TYR A 218 -9.22 8.18 -2.92
CA TYR A 218 -8.10 7.39 -2.43
C TYR A 218 -8.34 5.89 -2.59
N ILE A 219 -9.45 5.41 -2.05
CA ILE A 219 -9.79 3.98 -2.10
C ILE A 219 -10.03 3.52 -3.54
N LEU A 220 -10.77 4.30 -4.34
CA LEU A 220 -11.06 3.96 -5.73
C LEU A 220 -9.78 3.74 -6.53
N VAL A 221 -8.88 4.72 -6.51
CA VAL A 221 -7.67 4.71 -7.34
C VAL A 221 -6.69 3.65 -6.85
N ALA A 222 -6.53 3.52 -5.54
CA ALA A 222 -5.66 2.51 -4.96
C ALA A 222 -6.15 1.10 -5.31
N ASN A 223 -7.45 0.83 -5.20
CA ASN A 223 -8.05 -0.45 -5.56
C ASN A 223 -7.92 -0.74 -7.06
N TYR A 224 -8.30 0.22 -7.90
CA TYR A 224 -8.22 0.13 -9.36
C TYR A 224 -6.81 -0.24 -9.83
N LEU A 225 -5.79 0.49 -9.36
CA LEU A 225 -4.40 0.24 -9.73
C LEU A 225 -3.91 -1.11 -9.18
N THR A 226 -4.22 -1.41 -7.92
CA THR A 226 -3.76 -2.64 -7.26
C THR A 226 -4.32 -3.88 -7.95
N ARG A 227 -5.62 -3.90 -8.32
CA ARG A 227 -6.23 -5.01 -9.07
C ARG A 227 -5.50 -5.27 -10.38
N ARG A 228 -5.30 -4.24 -11.20
CA ARG A 228 -4.67 -4.39 -12.53
C ARG A 228 -3.21 -4.83 -12.44
N ILE A 229 -2.46 -4.25 -11.50
CA ILE A 229 -1.06 -4.60 -11.28
C ILE A 229 -0.97 -6.04 -10.78
N HIS A 230 -1.85 -6.43 -9.84
CA HIS A 230 -1.93 -7.79 -9.35
C HIS A 230 -2.21 -8.81 -10.47
N GLU A 231 -3.24 -8.57 -11.30
CA GLU A 231 -3.58 -9.43 -12.44
C GLU A 231 -2.37 -9.64 -13.37
N GLU A 232 -1.60 -8.58 -13.66
CA GLU A 232 -0.40 -8.69 -14.48
C GLU A 232 0.72 -9.48 -13.80
N TYR A 233 0.95 -9.24 -12.51
CA TYR A 233 2.00 -9.93 -11.73
C TYR A 233 1.72 -11.44 -11.65
N VAL A 234 0.47 -11.83 -11.39
CA VAL A 234 0.04 -13.24 -11.41
C VAL A 234 0.32 -13.85 -12.79
N ARG A 235 -0.15 -13.20 -13.86
CA ARG A 235 0.07 -13.67 -15.24
C ARG A 235 1.54 -13.89 -15.56
N ARG A 236 2.42 -12.96 -15.19
CA ARG A 236 3.86 -13.05 -15.44
C ARG A 236 4.54 -14.12 -14.61
N LYS A 237 4.19 -14.22 -13.33
CA LYS A 237 4.75 -15.25 -12.44
C LYS A 237 4.37 -16.65 -12.93
N GLU A 238 3.10 -16.87 -13.29
CA GLU A 238 2.64 -18.15 -13.84
C GLU A 238 3.32 -18.49 -15.17
N ALA A 239 3.51 -17.50 -16.05
CA ALA A 239 4.26 -17.69 -17.29
C ALA A 239 5.72 -18.09 -17.02
N ALA A 240 6.40 -17.39 -16.11
CA ALA A 240 7.79 -17.68 -15.74
C ALA A 240 7.93 -19.06 -15.09
N GLU A 241 7.01 -19.46 -14.20
CA GLU A 241 6.94 -20.83 -13.63
C GLU A 241 6.72 -21.89 -14.72
N GLY A 242 5.97 -21.56 -15.78
CA GLY A 242 5.81 -22.37 -16.98
C GLY A 242 6.99 -22.34 -17.96
N GLY A 243 8.09 -21.65 -17.63
CA GLY A 243 9.28 -21.51 -18.47
C GLY A 243 9.17 -20.48 -19.59
N LEU A 244 8.16 -19.60 -19.54
CA LEU A 244 7.90 -18.56 -20.53
C LEU A 244 8.08 -17.16 -19.91
N GLY A 245 9.08 -16.41 -20.39
CA GLY A 245 9.32 -15.04 -19.95
C GLY A 245 10.10 -14.93 -18.64
N GLU A 246 10.26 -13.69 -18.18
CA GLU A 246 11.01 -13.37 -16.95
C GLU A 246 10.07 -13.21 -15.75
N GLU A 247 10.57 -13.61 -14.59
CA GLU A 247 9.88 -13.43 -13.33
C GLU A 247 9.73 -11.92 -13.01
N PRO A 248 8.54 -11.46 -12.59
CA PRO A 248 8.36 -10.05 -12.25
C PRO A 248 9.21 -9.68 -11.01
N PRO A 249 9.76 -8.45 -10.96
CA PRO A 249 10.54 -8.01 -9.80
C PRO A 249 9.67 -7.97 -8.54
N GLN A 250 10.27 -8.16 -7.36
CA GLN A 250 9.57 -8.03 -6.09
C GLN A 250 8.91 -6.65 -5.98
N LEU A 251 7.60 -6.64 -5.72
CA LEU A 251 6.78 -5.43 -5.57
C LEU A 251 6.26 -5.31 -4.15
N ILE A 252 6.49 -4.15 -3.55
CA ILE A 252 5.87 -3.75 -2.28
C ILE A 252 4.87 -2.65 -2.56
N ILE A 253 3.60 -2.91 -2.27
CA ILE A 253 2.52 -1.91 -2.33
C ILE A 253 2.38 -1.27 -0.96
N VAL A 254 2.59 0.03 -0.88
CA VAL A 254 2.51 0.81 0.36
C VAL A 254 1.18 1.53 0.44
N ILE A 255 0.43 1.26 1.50
CA ILE A 255 -0.86 1.89 1.77
C ILE A 255 -0.86 2.61 3.11
N GLU A 256 -1.26 3.87 3.10
CA GLU A 256 -1.57 4.63 4.31
C GLU A 256 -3.03 4.42 4.72
N GLU A 257 -3.29 4.52 6.03
CA GLU A 257 -4.61 4.27 6.62
C GLU A 257 -5.17 2.91 6.16
N ALA A 258 -4.31 1.88 6.20
CA ALA A 258 -4.60 0.51 5.77
C ALA A 258 -5.90 -0.10 6.33
N HIS A 259 -6.36 0.33 7.51
CA HIS A 259 -7.65 -0.07 8.09
C HIS A 259 -8.85 0.30 7.20
N LYS A 260 -8.68 1.19 6.21
CA LYS A 260 -9.69 1.52 5.20
C LYS A 260 -9.84 0.47 4.10
N PHE A 261 -8.80 -0.35 3.90
CA PHE A 261 -8.76 -1.39 2.87
C PHE A 261 -8.86 -2.80 3.45
N LEU A 262 -8.43 -2.95 4.70
CA LEU A 262 -8.26 -4.24 5.36
C LEU A 262 -9.23 -4.44 6.52
N ASP A 263 -10.34 -3.71 6.58
CA ASP A 263 -11.36 -3.98 7.58
C ASP A 263 -12.00 -5.37 7.37
N PRO A 264 -12.50 -6.04 8.42
CA PRO A 264 -13.02 -7.41 8.32
C PRO A 264 -14.09 -7.65 7.26
N THR A 265 -14.90 -6.63 6.96
CA THR A 265 -16.00 -6.77 5.99
C THR A 265 -15.51 -6.62 4.55
N VAL A 266 -14.49 -5.78 4.31
CA VAL A 266 -13.95 -5.50 2.98
C VAL A 266 -12.79 -6.43 2.63
N ALA A 267 -11.91 -6.76 3.57
CA ALA A 267 -10.68 -7.53 3.33
C ALA A 267 -10.94 -8.89 2.69
N ARG A 268 -12.04 -9.56 3.06
CA ARG A 268 -12.35 -10.92 2.58
C ARG A 268 -12.67 -10.99 1.09
N GLN A 269 -13.12 -9.89 0.50
CA GLN A 269 -13.64 -9.83 -0.87
C GLN A 269 -12.81 -8.95 -1.80
N THR A 270 -11.79 -8.26 -1.29
CA THR A 270 -11.02 -7.26 -2.05
C THR A 270 -9.59 -7.68 -2.30
N ILE A 271 -8.99 -7.07 -3.31
CA ILE A 271 -7.63 -7.37 -3.74
C ILE A 271 -6.60 -7.17 -2.63
N PHE A 272 -6.78 -6.16 -1.76
CA PHE A 272 -5.84 -5.90 -0.67
C PHE A 272 -5.83 -7.05 0.35
N GLY A 273 -6.99 -7.60 0.71
CA GLY A 273 -7.03 -8.74 1.62
C GLY A 273 -6.63 -10.05 0.95
N VAL A 274 -6.76 -10.20 -0.37
CA VAL A 274 -6.11 -11.30 -1.13
C VAL A 274 -4.59 -11.17 -1.04
N ILE A 275 -4.04 -9.98 -1.33
CA ILE A 275 -2.60 -9.73 -1.26
C ILE A 275 -2.05 -10.00 0.13
N ALA A 276 -2.74 -9.53 1.16
CA ALA A 276 -2.31 -9.71 2.53
C ALA A 276 -2.22 -11.18 2.98
N ARG A 277 -3.07 -12.07 2.42
CA ARG A 277 -3.15 -13.49 2.80
C ARG A 277 -2.27 -14.39 1.93
N GLU A 278 -2.18 -14.13 0.62
CA GLU A 278 -1.77 -15.17 -0.35
C GLU A 278 -0.56 -14.78 -1.22
N MET A 279 -0.19 -13.51 -1.31
CA MET A 279 0.65 -13.04 -2.44
C MET A 279 2.17 -13.15 -2.26
N ARG A 280 2.67 -13.76 -1.18
CA ARG A 280 4.08 -14.21 -1.14
C ARG A 280 4.44 -15.09 -2.35
N LYS A 281 3.44 -15.76 -2.95
CA LYS A 281 3.60 -16.63 -4.11
C LYS A 281 3.93 -15.87 -5.41
N TYR A 282 3.46 -14.63 -5.57
CA TYR A 282 3.53 -13.91 -6.84
C TYR A 282 4.35 -12.61 -6.77
N ASN A 283 5.30 -12.54 -5.83
CA ASN A 283 6.22 -11.42 -5.67
C ASN A 283 5.55 -10.06 -5.39
N VAL A 284 4.35 -10.08 -4.78
CA VAL A 284 3.66 -8.86 -4.35
C VAL A 284 3.40 -8.93 -2.86
N THR A 285 3.86 -7.93 -2.11
CA THR A 285 3.62 -7.82 -0.66
C THR A 285 3.12 -6.43 -0.29
N LEU A 286 2.55 -6.29 0.91
CA LEU A 286 2.08 -5.01 1.42
C LEU A 286 3.06 -4.43 2.45
N LEU A 287 3.25 -3.12 2.41
CA LEU A 287 3.71 -2.34 3.56
C LEU A 287 2.54 -1.48 4.04
N VAL A 288 1.92 -1.88 5.14
CA VAL A 288 0.76 -1.17 5.69
C VAL A 288 1.21 -0.11 6.68
N VAL A 289 0.67 1.10 6.59
CA VAL A 289 0.94 2.18 7.54
C VAL A 289 -0.38 2.59 8.17
N ASP A 290 -0.50 2.42 9.49
CA ASP A 290 -1.77 2.65 10.18
C ASP A 290 -1.62 3.13 11.62
N GLN A 291 -2.66 3.80 12.12
CA GLN A 291 -2.77 4.30 13.49
C GLN A 291 -3.84 3.60 14.34
N ARG A 292 -4.70 2.82 13.70
CA ARG A 292 -5.80 2.03 14.23
C ARG A 292 -5.68 0.57 13.77
N PRO A 293 -4.60 -0.14 14.17
CA PRO A 293 -4.43 -1.55 13.83
C PRO A 293 -5.62 -2.43 14.26
N SER A 294 -6.42 -2.03 15.26
CA SER A 294 -7.67 -2.74 15.63
C SER A 294 -8.77 -2.68 14.57
N GLY A 295 -8.66 -1.79 13.58
CA GLY A 295 -9.55 -1.73 12.43
C GLY A 295 -9.15 -2.65 11.28
N ILE A 296 -8.04 -3.38 11.39
CA ILE A 296 -7.57 -4.35 10.39
C ILE A 296 -8.08 -5.74 10.81
N ASP A 297 -8.52 -6.53 9.83
CA ASP A 297 -8.94 -7.92 10.03
C ASP A 297 -7.87 -8.75 10.76
N ASP A 298 -8.30 -9.54 11.77
CA ASP A 298 -7.39 -10.28 12.64
C ASP A 298 -6.56 -11.33 11.88
N GLU A 299 -7.14 -11.96 10.85
CA GLU A 299 -6.41 -12.91 9.99
C GLU A 299 -5.33 -12.16 9.22
N VAL A 300 -5.70 -11.05 8.57
CA VAL A 300 -4.75 -10.19 7.85
C VAL A 300 -3.64 -9.70 8.77
N MET A 301 -3.98 -9.17 9.95
CA MET A 301 -3.00 -8.69 10.93
C MET A 301 -2.02 -9.81 11.30
N SER A 302 -2.51 -11.03 11.53
CA SER A 302 -1.68 -12.20 11.85
C SER A 302 -0.70 -12.58 10.73
N GLN A 303 -1.04 -12.31 9.46
CA GLN A 303 -0.18 -12.56 8.30
C GLN A 303 0.89 -11.48 8.08
N ILE A 304 0.75 -10.31 8.71
CA ILE A 304 1.80 -9.27 8.68
C ILE A 304 3.00 -9.77 9.48
N ALA A 305 4.05 -10.16 8.76
CA ALA A 305 5.16 -10.93 9.30
C ALA A 305 6.18 -10.09 10.04
N THR A 306 6.39 -8.84 9.63
CA THR A 306 7.26 -7.88 10.32
C THR A 306 6.44 -6.68 10.74
N ARG A 307 6.45 -6.34 12.03
CA ARG A 307 5.72 -5.19 12.56
C ARG A 307 6.68 -4.26 13.26
N ILE A 308 6.56 -2.98 12.94
CA ILE A 308 7.33 -1.90 13.55
C ILE A 308 6.33 -0.95 14.17
N THR A 309 6.36 -0.86 15.48
CA THR A 309 5.31 -0.23 16.27
C THR A 309 5.89 0.88 17.13
N CYS A 310 5.54 2.12 16.81
CA CYS A 310 5.69 3.26 17.71
C CYS A 310 4.59 3.24 18.78
N LEU A 311 4.62 4.19 19.71
CA LEU A 311 3.63 4.26 20.79
C LEU A 311 2.17 4.25 20.27
N LEU A 312 1.32 3.44 20.91
CA LEU A 312 -0.13 3.33 20.71
C LEU A 312 -0.84 3.66 22.03
N ASP A 313 -1.94 4.40 21.97
CA ASP A 313 -2.67 4.85 23.18
C ASP A 313 -3.83 3.92 23.58
N ASN A 314 -4.32 3.11 22.64
CA ASN A 314 -5.53 2.31 22.82
C ASN A 314 -5.17 0.82 23.00
N GLU A 315 -5.73 0.21 24.04
CA GLU A 315 -5.55 -1.20 24.37
C GLU A 315 -5.99 -2.15 23.25
N ALA A 316 -7.06 -1.81 22.51
CA ALA A 316 -7.50 -2.61 21.38
C ALA A 316 -6.44 -2.61 20.26
N ASP A 317 -5.79 -1.46 20.02
CA ASP A 317 -4.75 -1.32 19.01
C ASP A 317 -3.46 -2.04 19.39
N VAL A 318 -3.06 -1.96 20.66
CA VAL A 318 -1.92 -2.70 21.20
C VAL A 318 -2.15 -4.21 21.07
N ARG A 319 -3.36 -4.68 21.42
CA ARG A 319 -3.72 -6.09 21.30
C ARG A 319 -3.66 -6.57 19.85
N ALA A 320 -4.22 -5.78 18.92
CA ALA A 320 -4.24 -6.12 17.50
C ALA A 320 -2.82 -6.29 16.94
N VAL A 321 -1.93 -5.32 17.19
CA VAL A 321 -0.53 -5.39 16.70
C VAL A 321 0.24 -6.57 17.26
N LEU A 322 -0.01 -6.94 18.51
CA LEU A 322 0.63 -8.09 19.16
C LEU A 322 -0.07 -9.42 18.86
N SER A 323 -1.13 -9.42 18.04
CA SER A 323 -1.85 -10.63 17.64
C SER A 323 -0.92 -11.62 16.93
N GLY A 324 -1.02 -12.89 17.30
CA GLY A 324 -0.19 -13.97 16.74
C GLY A 324 1.28 -13.96 17.16
N VAL A 325 1.69 -13.12 18.11
CA VAL A 325 3.10 -13.03 18.57
C VAL A 325 3.31 -13.80 19.86
N SER A 326 4.32 -14.68 19.89
CA SER A 326 4.77 -15.33 21.13
C SER A 326 5.34 -14.30 22.11
N GLY A 327 4.92 -14.35 23.37
CA GLY A 327 5.38 -13.40 24.39
C GLY A 327 4.70 -12.03 24.33
N ALA A 328 3.51 -11.92 23.72
CA ALA A 328 2.75 -10.68 23.61
C ALA A 328 2.60 -9.90 24.93
N GLY A 329 2.45 -10.59 26.07
CA GLY A 329 2.37 -9.93 27.39
C GLY A 329 3.61 -9.09 27.71
N ALA A 330 4.81 -9.65 27.52
CA ALA A 330 6.06 -8.93 27.76
C ALA A 330 6.25 -7.79 26.75
N LEU A 331 5.89 -8.01 25.47
CA LEU A 331 5.97 -6.97 24.45
C LEU A 331 5.00 -5.81 24.70
N ARG A 332 3.83 -6.10 25.29
CA ARG A 332 2.87 -5.07 25.71
C ARG A 332 3.47 -4.15 26.78
N ASP A 333 4.13 -4.73 27.78
CA ASP A 333 4.81 -3.94 28.82
C ASP A 333 5.95 -3.09 28.26
N VAL A 334 6.63 -3.59 27.23
CA VAL A 334 7.67 -2.84 26.50
C VAL A 334 7.05 -1.68 25.70
N LEU A 335 5.99 -1.93 24.94
CA LEU A 335 5.28 -0.90 24.18
C LEU A 335 4.78 0.24 25.07
N ALA A 336 4.24 -0.08 26.25
CA ALA A 336 3.75 0.91 27.21
C ALA A 336 4.85 1.82 27.80
N ARG A 337 6.12 1.40 27.71
CA ARG A 337 7.29 2.14 28.21
C ARG A 337 8.04 2.88 27.11
N LEU A 338 7.61 2.79 25.85
CA LEU A 338 8.26 3.49 24.75
C LEU A 338 8.14 5.00 24.92
N ASP A 339 9.22 5.71 24.63
CA ASP A 339 9.17 7.16 24.47
C ASP A 339 8.24 7.55 23.31
N THR A 340 7.48 8.63 23.51
CA THR A 340 6.48 9.11 22.55
C THR A 340 7.08 9.46 21.19
N ARG A 341 8.38 9.75 21.12
CA ARG A 341 9.11 10.09 19.89
C ARG A 341 10.41 9.30 19.81
N GLN A 342 10.80 8.97 18.58
CA GLN A 342 12.08 8.35 18.25
C GLN A 342 12.31 6.94 18.81
N GLN A 343 11.32 6.28 19.42
CA GLN A 343 11.41 4.86 19.75
C GLN A 343 10.34 4.05 19.02
N ALA A 344 10.73 2.84 18.62
CA ALA A 344 9.82 1.86 18.05
C ALA A 344 10.18 0.46 18.54
N LEU A 345 9.18 -0.38 18.74
CA LEU A 345 9.37 -1.82 18.91
C LEU A 345 9.35 -2.47 17.52
N VAL A 346 10.42 -3.16 17.17
CA VAL A 346 10.51 -3.96 15.92
C VAL A 346 10.49 -5.44 16.27
N PHE A 347 9.65 -6.20 15.59
CA PHE A 347 9.57 -7.65 15.76
C PHE A 347 9.06 -8.34 14.49
N GLY A 348 9.30 -9.64 14.39
CA GLY A 348 8.84 -10.46 13.28
C GLY A 348 9.96 -10.92 12.34
N HIS A 349 9.60 -11.24 11.09
CA HIS A 349 10.44 -11.99 10.14
C HIS A 349 11.75 -11.31 9.75
N ALA A 350 11.76 -9.98 9.62
CA ALA A 350 12.95 -9.22 9.19
C ALA A 350 13.98 -8.96 10.31
N VAL A 351 13.75 -9.49 11.52
CA VAL A 351 14.64 -9.29 12.68
C VAL A 351 14.82 -10.59 13.48
N PRO A 352 16.00 -10.82 14.08
CA PRO A 352 16.27 -12.07 14.78
C PRO A 352 15.51 -12.21 16.10
N MET A 353 15.15 -11.08 16.74
CA MET A 353 14.38 -11.05 17.98
C MET A 353 13.66 -9.70 18.14
N PRO A 354 12.55 -9.64 18.91
CA PRO A 354 11.89 -8.39 19.24
C PRO A 354 12.83 -7.44 19.99
N MET A 355 12.88 -6.17 19.58
CA MET A 355 13.73 -5.17 20.23
C MET A 355 13.21 -3.74 20.11
N VAL A 356 13.50 -2.93 21.11
CA VAL A 356 13.25 -1.49 21.08
C VAL A 356 14.42 -0.79 20.40
N VAL A 357 14.12 0.00 19.38
CA VAL A 357 15.11 0.75 18.61
C VAL A 357 14.86 2.23 18.75
N LYS A 358 15.95 3.00 18.81
CA LYS A 358 15.89 4.44 18.60
C LYS A 358 15.90 4.71 17.09
N VAL A 359 14.82 5.25 16.57
CA VAL A 359 14.66 5.58 15.15
C VAL A 359 15.63 6.70 14.80
N ARG A 360 16.37 6.52 13.71
CA ARG A 360 17.28 7.54 13.17
C ARG A 360 16.48 8.77 12.73
N GLU A 361 16.99 9.96 12.99
CA GLU A 361 16.41 11.20 12.48
C GLU A 361 16.55 11.25 10.94
N TYR A 362 15.43 11.43 10.24
CA TYR A 362 15.40 11.51 8.79
C TYR A 362 15.85 12.90 8.32
N GLY A 363 16.58 12.93 7.20
CA GLY A 363 16.95 14.18 6.56
C GLY A 363 18.16 14.90 7.16
N THR A 364 18.90 14.26 8.08
CA THR A 364 20.16 14.78 8.59
C THR A 364 21.31 14.56 7.60
N PRO A 365 22.40 15.33 7.68
CA PRO A 365 23.60 15.08 6.88
C PRO A 365 24.14 13.66 7.05
N GLU A 366 24.09 13.10 8.26
CA GLU A 366 24.54 11.73 8.55
C GLU A 366 23.66 10.69 7.88
N PHE A 367 22.34 10.93 7.81
CA PHE A 367 21.41 10.09 7.07
C PHE A 367 21.73 10.11 5.57
N TYR A 368 21.85 11.29 4.95
CA TYR A 368 22.16 11.40 3.53
C TYR A 368 23.53 10.83 3.18
N ALA A 369 24.55 11.08 4.02
CA ALA A 369 25.87 10.48 3.86
C ALA A 369 25.81 8.95 3.93
N SER A 370 24.96 8.41 4.81
CA SER A 370 24.82 6.96 4.93
C SER A 370 24.19 6.32 3.71
N LEU A 371 23.34 7.02 2.94
CA LEU A 371 22.76 6.50 1.69
C LEU A 371 23.81 6.42 0.57
N ASN A 372 24.76 7.35 0.55
CA ASN A 372 25.84 7.40 -0.44
C ASN A 372 27.07 6.57 -0.07
N ALA A 373 27.14 6.03 1.15
CA ALA A 373 28.27 5.22 1.58
C ALA A 373 28.35 3.91 0.78
N GLU A 374 29.56 3.55 0.32
CA GLU A 374 29.82 2.32 -0.42
C GLU A 374 29.30 1.09 0.33
N ARG A 375 28.72 0.17 -0.44
CA ARG A 375 28.20 -1.11 0.04
C ARG A 375 29.36 -1.90 0.64
N LYS A 376 29.45 -1.97 1.97
CA LYS A 376 30.26 -3.03 2.60
C LYS A 376 29.49 -4.32 2.37
N ALA A 377 29.99 -5.17 1.46
CA ALA A 377 29.45 -6.51 1.30
C ALA A 377 29.40 -7.21 2.67
N PRO A 378 28.37 -8.00 2.96
CA PRO A 378 28.43 -8.91 4.09
C PRO A 378 29.68 -9.78 3.90
N THR A 379 30.61 -9.75 4.85
CA THR A 379 31.80 -10.60 4.80
C THR A 379 31.38 -12.07 4.80
N GLU A 380 32.00 -12.89 3.93
CA GLU A 380 31.71 -14.32 3.74
C GLU A 380 31.62 -15.14 5.06
N ASP A 381 32.26 -14.68 6.13
CA ASP A 381 32.22 -15.25 7.48
C ASP A 381 30.83 -15.28 8.16
N THR A 382 29.81 -14.63 7.58
CA THR A 382 28.42 -14.71 8.10
C THR A 382 27.58 -15.83 7.50
N ARG A 383 28.12 -16.63 6.54
CA ARG A 383 27.39 -17.71 5.87
C ARG A 383 27.69 -19.13 6.38
N ALA A 384 28.52 -19.30 7.41
CA ALA A 384 28.83 -20.61 8.00
C ALA A 384 28.34 -20.68 9.46
N LEU A 385 27.11 -21.16 9.70
CA LEU A 385 26.56 -21.30 11.07
C LEU A 385 25.82 -22.62 11.33
N LEU A 386 26.02 -23.66 10.52
CA LEU A 386 25.59 -25.02 10.88
C LEU A 386 26.68 -26.04 10.52
N TRP A 387 27.35 -26.56 11.55
CA TRP A 387 28.00 -27.87 11.53
C TRP A 387 27.08 -28.82 12.28
N GLY A 388 26.58 -29.85 11.61
CA GLY A 388 26.12 -31.06 12.29
C GLY A 388 27.31 -32.01 12.33
N THR A 389 27.79 -32.34 13.52
CA THR A 389 28.69 -33.49 13.67
C THR A 389 27.85 -34.75 13.50
N GLU A 390 28.09 -35.49 12.41
CA GLU A 390 27.92 -36.94 12.46
C GLU A 390 28.85 -37.47 13.56
N GLU A 391 28.38 -38.48 14.29
CA GLU A 391 29.02 -39.16 15.44
C GLU A 391 28.70 -38.58 16.83
N ASP A 392 27.55 -38.98 17.37
CA ASP A 392 27.43 -39.32 18.80
C ASP A 392 26.98 -40.77 18.91
N ASP A 393 27.94 -41.68 18.75
CA ASP A 393 27.89 -43.04 19.27
C ASP A 393 28.03 -42.97 20.80
N TYR A 394 26.94 -43.15 21.54
CA TYR A 394 26.97 -43.59 22.94
C TYR A 394 25.82 -44.56 23.23
N LEU A 395 26.16 -45.85 23.11
CA LEU A 395 25.55 -47.08 23.65
C LEU A 395 24.14 -47.50 23.20
#